data_AF-A0A2S9J6X7-F1
#
_entry.id   AF-A0A2S9J6X7-F1
#
_cell.length_a   1.000
_cell.length_b   1.000
_cell.length_c   1.000
_cell.angle_alpha   90.00
_cell.angle_beta   90.00
_cell.angle_gamma   90.00
#
_symmetry.space_group_name_H-M   'P 1'
#
loop_
_entity.id
_entity.type
_entity.pdbx_description
1 polymer ?
#
loop_
_entity_poly.entity_id
_entity_poly.type
_entity_poly.pdbx_seq_one_letter_code
_entity_poly.pdbx_strand_id
1 'polypeptide(L)' 'MSRIYVFRDHKVMLDQDLAELYGVTTGNLNKAVKRNIKRFPEDFMFQLSEDELKNLIFQNGTSSWGGTKKD' A
#
# COMPACT_ATOMS: atom_id res chain seq x y z
N MET A 1 13.44 -9.63 -9.69
CA MET A 1 12.24 -10.39 -9.29
C MET A 1 11.01 -9.58 -9.62
N SER A 2 9.94 -10.22 -10.11
CA SER A 2 8.67 -9.55 -10.43
C SER A 2 7.99 -9.05 -9.16
N ARG A 3 7.75 -7.73 -9.08
CA ARG A 3 7.09 -7.03 -7.96
C ARG A 3 5.58 -6.83 -8.20
N ILE A 4 5.01 -7.68 -9.06
CA ILE A 4 3.61 -7.62 -9.47
C ILE A 4 2.91 -8.78 -8.77
N TYR A 5 1.96 -8.44 -7.90
CA TYR A 5 1.09 -9.34 -7.18
C TYR A 5 -0.25 -9.45 -7.92
N VAL A 6 -0.92 -10.59 -7.82
CA VAL A 6 -2.28 -10.74 -8.35
C VAL A 6 -3.24 -10.71 -7.17
N PHE A 7 -4.08 -9.68 -7.10
CA PHE A 7 -5.12 -9.52 -6.09
C PHE A 7 -6.47 -9.40 -6.78
N ARG A 8 -7.40 -10.32 -6.49
CA ARG A 8 -8.75 -10.34 -7.10
C ARG A 8 -8.73 -10.25 -8.64
N ASP A 9 -7.87 -11.03 -9.29
CA ASP A 9 -7.67 -11.01 -10.76
C ASP A 9 -6.97 -9.75 -11.31
N HIS A 10 -6.60 -8.79 -10.45
CA HIS A 10 -5.92 -7.56 -10.84
C HIS A 10 -4.43 -7.64 -10.50
N LYS A 11 -3.59 -7.12 -11.40
CA LYS A 11 -2.15 -6.97 -11.17
C LYS A 11 -1.91 -5.72 -10.33
N VAL A 12 -1.45 -5.90 -9.10
CA VAL A 12 -1.16 -4.82 -8.15
C VAL A 12 0.33 -4.83 -7.77
N MET A 13 0.87 -3.69 -7.36
CA MET A 13 2.26 -3.55 -6.91
C MET A 13 2.25 -2.84 -5.54
N LEU A 14 3.14 -3.25 -4.63
CA LEU A 14 3.28 -2.56 -3.35
C LEU A 14 3.85 -1.16 -3.57
N ASP A 15 3.43 -0.21 -2.73
CA ASP A 15 3.93 1.16 -2.77
C ASP A 15 5.44 1.22 -2.47
N GLN A 16 5.96 0.30 -1.66
CA GLN A 16 7.40 0.11 -1.40
C GLN A 16 8.19 -0.22 -2.68
N ASP A 17 7.70 -1.19 -3.44
CA ASP A 17 8.29 -1.62 -4.70
C ASP A 17 8.26 -0.52 -5.76
N LEU A 18 7.14 0.21 -5.81
CA LEU A 18 6.95 1.34 -6.70
C LEU A 18 7.88 2.50 -6.30
N ALA A 19 8.03 2.76 -5.02
CA ALA A 19 8.92 3.79 -4.49
C ALA A 19 10.38 3.46 -4.81
N GLU A 20 10.81 2.22 -4.64
CA GLU A 20 12.14 1.75 -5.02
C GLU A 20 12.38 1.86 -6.54
N LEU A 21 11.40 1.51 -7.37
CA LEU A 21 11.48 1.66 -8.83
C LEU A 21 11.69 3.11 -9.26
N TYR A 22 11.02 4.06 -8.59
CA TYR A 22 11.18 5.50 -8.86
C TYR A 22 12.33 6.14 -8.05
N GLY A 23 13.05 5.38 -7.22
CA GLY A 23 14.12 5.90 -6.36
C GLY A 23 13.63 6.92 -5.32
N VAL A 24 12.35 6.88 -4.95
CA VAL A 24 11.74 7.77 -3.97
C VAL A 24 11.39 6.99 -2.70
N THR A 25 11.12 7.71 -1.60
CA THR A 25 10.57 7.08 -0.40
C THR A 25 9.06 6.86 -0.56
N THR A 26 8.51 5.82 0.07
CA THR A 26 7.05 5.57 0.12
C THR A 26 6.28 6.79 0.62
N GLY A 27 6.82 7.50 1.62
CA GLY A 27 6.24 8.75 2.11
C GLY A 27 6.18 9.86 1.05
N ASN A 28 7.22 10.01 0.22
CA ASN A 28 7.23 10.99 -0.87
C ASN A 28 6.32 10.59 -2.02
N LEU A 29 6.28 9.30 -2.36
CA LEU A 29 5.32 8.74 -3.33
C LEU A 29 3.89 9.04 -2.89
N ASN A 30 3.53 8.71 -1.64
CA ASN A 30 2.21 8.96 -1.07
C ASN A 30 1.86 10.46 -1.04
N LYS A 31 2.82 11.34 -0.75
CA LYS A 31 2.61 12.79 -0.84
C LYS A 31 2.39 13.28 -2.28
N ALA A 32 3.17 12.75 -3.23
CA ALA A 32 3.05 13.10 -4.64
C ALA A 32 1.70 12.66 -5.22
N VAL A 33 1.25 11.47 -4.85
CA VAL A 33 -0.06 10.92 -5.19
C VAL A 33 -1.18 11.77 -4.60
N LYS A 34 -1.14 12.09 -3.30
CA LYS A 34 -2.12 12.98 -2.67
C LYS A 34 -2.18 14.37 -3.31
N ARG A 35 -1.03 14.95 -3.69
CA ARG A 35 -0.96 16.26 -4.37
C ARG A 35 -1.45 16.22 -5.81
N ASN A 36 -1.28 15.09 -6.50
CA ASN A 36 -1.61 14.94 -7.91
C ASN A 36 -2.70 13.88 -8.11
N ILE A 37 -3.68 13.80 -7.21
CA ILE A 37 -4.69 12.74 -7.27
C ILE A 37 -5.50 12.75 -8.58
N LYS A 38 -5.61 13.92 -9.25
CA LYS A 38 -6.20 14.03 -10.59
C LYS A 38 -5.39 13.35 -11.70
N ARG A 39 -4.11 13.11 -11.47
CA ARG A 39 -3.15 12.49 -12.42
C ARG A 39 -2.97 11.00 -12.16
N PHE A 40 -3.37 10.52 -10.99
CA PHE A 40 -3.37 9.11 -10.63
C PHE A 40 -4.81 8.61 -10.70
N PRO A 41 -5.17 7.76 -11.69
CA PRO A 41 -6.52 7.20 -11.77
C PRO A 41 -6.83 6.38 -10.51
N GLU A 42 -8.11 6.27 -10.14
CA GLU A 42 -8.55 5.46 -8.99
C GLU A 42 -8.10 3.99 -9.12
N ASP A 43 -7.97 3.48 -10.35
CA ASP A 43 -7.42 2.15 -10.65
C ASP A 43 -5.94 1.97 -10.28
N PHE A 44 -5.21 3.06 -10.01
CA PHE A 44 -3.79 3.03 -9.67
C PHE A 44 -3.55 2.75 -8.18
N MET A 45 -4.54 3.02 -7.32
CA MET A 45 -4.46 2.81 -5.89
C MET A 45 -5.53 1.83 -5.45
N PHE A 46 -5.11 0.64 -5.03
CA PHE A 46 -6.02 -0.30 -4.44
C PHE A 46 -6.25 0.08 -2.97
N GLN A 47 -7.35 0.76 -2.70
CA GLN A 47 -7.80 0.99 -1.33
C GLN A 47 -8.61 -0.23 -0.89
N LEU A 48 -8.14 -0.96 0.13
CA LEU A 48 -8.92 -2.04 0.74
C LEU A 48 -10.25 -1.45 1.21
N SER A 49 -11.38 -2.09 0.89
CA SER A 49 -12.66 -1.67 1.43
C SER A 49 -12.64 -1.76 2.97
N GLU A 50 -13.48 -1.00 3.66
CA GLU A 50 -13.56 -1.07 5.13
C GLU A 50 -13.82 -2.50 5.62
N ASP A 51 -14.59 -3.30 4.87
CA ASP A 51 -14.85 -4.70 5.17
C ASP A 51 -13.63 -5.60 4.95
N GLU A 52 -12.83 -5.35 3.91
CA GLU A 52 -11.56 -6.04 3.71
C GLU A 52 -10.55 -5.68 4.78
N LEU A 53 -10.49 -4.41 5.19
CA LEU A 53 -9.64 -3.96 6.27
C LEU A 53 -10.05 -4.65 7.59
N LYS A 54 -11.35 -4.70 7.90
CA LYS A 54 -11.87 -5.41 9.08
C LYS A 54 -11.55 -6.90 9.03
N ASN A 55 -11.74 -7.55 7.89
CA ASN A 55 -11.42 -8.96 7.72
C ASN A 55 -9.92 -9.24 7.81
N LEU A 56 -9.08 -8.37 7.26
CA LEU A 56 -7.63 -8.45 7.36
C LEU A 56 -7.17 -8.27 8.81
N ILE A 57 -7.73 -7.29 9.53
CA ILE A 57 -7.47 -7.05 10.96
C ILE A 57 -7.93 -8.24 11.80
N PHE A 58 -9.10 -8.81 11.49
CA PHE A 58 -9.67 -9.94 12.20
C PHE A 58 -8.89 -11.24 11.96
N GLN A 59 -8.42 -11.49 10.73
CA GLN A 59 -7.63 -12.67 10.39
C GLN A 59 -6.16 -12.56 10.82
N ASN A 60 -5.51 -11.43 10.59
CA ASN A 60 -4.09 -11.27 10.95
C ASN A 60 -3.88 -10.82 12.39
N GLY A 61 -4.95 -10.49 13.12
CA GLY A 61 -4.90 -10.03 14.50
C GLY A 61 -3.87 -8.91 14.65
N THR A 62 -4.25 -7.64 14.45
CA THR A 62 -3.35 -6.54 14.84
C THR A 62 -2.98 -6.73 16.30
N SER A 63 -1.78 -7.24 16.56
CA SER A 63 -1.21 -7.26 17.89
C SER A 63 -1.29 -5.81 18.37
N SER A 64 -2.00 -5.58 19.47
CA SER A 64 -1.93 -4.31 20.20
C SER A 64 -0.54 -4.20 20.84
N TRP A 65 0.50 -4.13 20.01
CA TRP A 65 1.85 -3.94 20.46
C TRP A 65 2.45 -2.85 19.60
N GLY A 66 2.68 -1.71 20.26
CA GLY A 66 3.25 -0.50 19.69
C GLY A 66 4.49 -0.81 18.86
N GLY A 67 4.67 0.03 17.85
CA GLY A 67 5.74 -0.10 16.86
C GLY A 67 7.14 -0.29 17.43
N THR A 68 8.06 -0.55 16.50
CA THR A 68 9.50 -0.72 16.70
C THR A 68 10.05 0.08 17.87
N LYS A 69 10.25 -0.57 19.02
CA LYS A 69 11.26 -0.13 19.97
C LYS A 69 12.60 -0.59 19.40
N LYS A 70 13.36 0.36 18.88
CA LYS A 70 14.82 0.28 18.89
C LYS A 70 15.23 0.42 20.35
N ASP A 71 15.79 -0.64 20.92
CA ASP A 71 17.02 -0.67 21.72
C ASP A 71 17.43 -2.13 21.92
#